data_AF-A0A9P4HY20-F1
#
_entry.id   AF-A0A9P4HY20-F1
#
_cell.length_a   1.000
_cell.length_b   1.000
_cell.length_c   1.000
_cell.angle_alpha   90.00
_cell.angle_beta   90.00
_cell.angle_gamma   90.00
#
_symmetry.space_group_name_H-M   'P 1'
#
loop_
_entity.id
_entity.type
_entity.pdbx_description
1 polymer ?
#
loop_
_entity_poly.entity_id
_entity_poly.type
_entity_poly.pdbx_seq_one_letter_code
_entity_poly.pdbx_strand_id
1 'polypeptide(L)'
;MSQKTATSYGQVIEYIQDRLYLASYTHPPDAHTPFPYPSKQAKTPSKRSARQQGPVASATKLKAPVYFSIDRSLLYNAFHADFGPLHIGHLYRFAVQLHDVLGDPANADRGVVFWSNADSRSRANAACLLACYMVLIQSWPPHLALAPIAQMDPPCMPFRDAGYSQADYVLNIQDVVYGVWKAKEEGICSLKSFSLEEYEKFERVDMGDFNWLTPDFLAFASPQHAPTHVISPTSPLWEKLPKTVSEVVRSKELPTPFKNVLAHFSTKNIGLVVRLNSELYSPSYFTALGIQHLDMIFDDGTCPPLHLVRTFVNLAHEMISVRNKGIAVHCKAGLGRTGCLIGAYLIYRHGFTANEIIAFMRFMRPGMVVGPQQHWLHLNQGTFREWWFEDSIKDKLAALQPSTPTRGHKQRLASNGQTFTPPNGSQRRAALGEITTNGERAVSASLGVNDENLPAPTPGQPRKTSKIYGAASRHGSPQRSQPQDQEPYVRPDTEIMAVQRAGQGESESEEEYQLRMLAKRAASRSPNSKSPTSHGTGSKRRAVSCTTTTTTMQTTQEWVGGESDIENRVNRPKTPGSSSKSGNGSLSLGKVRSSPTRRSTESKTTISGVRKTSGRVGSMGSGSKVR
;
A
#
# COMPACT_ATOMS: atom_id res chain seq x y z
N MET A 1 20.45 -9.05 51.81
CA MET A 1 20.39 -7.93 50.84
C MET A 1 19.66 -8.44 49.61
N SER A 2 18.44 -7.96 49.32
CA SER A 2 17.76 -8.31 48.08
C SER A 2 18.44 -7.58 46.92
N GLN A 3 18.82 -8.30 45.86
CA GLN A 3 19.17 -7.66 44.61
C GLN A 3 17.92 -6.92 44.12
N LYS A 4 17.99 -5.60 44.02
CA LYS A 4 17.00 -4.83 43.25
C LYS A 4 17.24 -5.20 41.80
N THR A 5 16.42 -6.11 41.27
CA THR A 5 16.29 -6.32 39.82
C THR A 5 15.88 -4.97 39.22
N ALA A 6 16.85 -4.30 38.59
CA ALA A 6 16.58 -3.06 37.88
C ALA A 6 15.69 -3.44 36.68
N THR A 7 14.39 -3.15 36.78
CA THR A 7 13.47 -3.27 35.65
C THR A 7 14.05 -2.41 34.53
N SER A 8 14.52 -3.05 33.45
CA SER A 8 15.05 -2.30 32.30
C SER A 8 13.87 -1.61 31.63
N TYR A 9 13.79 -0.31 31.90
CA TYR A 9 12.61 0.50 31.69
C TYR A 9 12.66 1.11 30.29
N GLY A 10 11.86 0.57 29.37
CA GLY A 10 11.62 1.22 28.09
C GLY A 10 10.79 2.49 28.24
N GLN A 11 10.78 3.32 27.20
CA GLN A 11 10.02 4.57 27.18
C GLN A 11 8.53 4.29 27.44
N VAL A 12 7.97 4.95 28.47
CA VAL A 12 6.52 5.02 28.69
C VAL A 12 6.00 6.23 27.92
N ILE A 13 5.10 5.97 26.98
CA ILE A 13 4.53 6.92 26.04
C ILE A 13 3.09 7.21 26.44
N GLU A 14 2.76 8.49 26.63
CA GLU A 14 1.41 8.94 26.94
C GLU A 14 0.59 9.08 25.64
N TYR A 15 -0.52 8.33 25.55
CA TYR A 15 -1.50 8.47 24.47
C TYR A 15 -2.67 9.34 24.90
N ILE A 16 -3.24 9.08 26.08
CA ILE A 16 -4.30 9.90 26.68
C ILE A 16 -3.84 10.27 28.09
N GLN A 17 -3.70 11.58 28.32
CA GLN A 17 -3.26 12.12 29.60
C GLN A 17 -4.04 11.53 30.77
N ASP A 18 -3.30 11.12 31.80
CA ASP A 18 -3.76 10.51 33.04
C ASP A 18 -4.55 9.18 32.88
N ARG A 19 -4.71 8.65 31.65
CA ARG A 19 -5.60 7.51 31.39
C ARG A 19 -5.01 6.35 30.58
N LEU A 20 -4.28 6.60 29.49
CA LEU A 20 -3.79 5.53 28.61
C LEU A 20 -2.35 5.75 28.16
N TYR A 21 -1.54 4.74 28.40
CA TYR A 21 -0.10 4.73 28.16
C TYR A 21 0.31 3.48 27.38
N LEU A 22 1.30 3.64 26.51
CA LEU A 22 2.03 2.55 25.86
C LEU A 22 3.40 2.41 26.53
N ALA A 23 3.84 1.19 26.83
CA ALA A 23 5.13 0.93 27.46
C ALA A 23 5.81 -0.31 26.89
N SER A 24 7.10 -0.47 27.18
CA SER A 24 7.82 -1.71 26.90
C SER A 24 8.76 -2.08 28.05
N TYR A 25 8.73 -3.35 28.46
CA TYR A 25 9.48 -3.84 29.63
C TYR A 25 10.19 -5.16 29.31
N THR A 26 11.34 -5.43 29.95
CA THR A 26 12.04 -6.73 29.82
C THR A 26 11.43 -7.84 30.68
N HIS A 27 10.64 -7.47 31.69
CA HIS A 27 9.97 -8.36 32.63
C HIS A 27 8.55 -7.87 32.89
N PRO A 28 7.61 -8.75 33.28
CA PRO A 28 6.26 -8.33 33.64
C PRO A 28 6.27 -7.23 34.71
N PRO A 29 5.58 -6.09 34.50
CA PRO A 29 5.52 -5.00 35.46
C PRO A 29 4.63 -5.36 36.65
N ASP A 30 4.95 -4.76 37.79
CA ASP A 30 4.30 -4.96 39.08
C ASP A 30 3.91 -3.61 39.73
N ALA A 31 3.35 -3.66 40.94
CA ALA A 31 2.97 -2.45 41.69
C ALA A 31 4.16 -1.58 42.15
N HIS A 32 5.40 -2.05 41.98
CA HIS A 32 6.64 -1.34 42.31
C HIS A 32 7.36 -0.79 41.09
N THR A 33 6.91 -1.15 39.89
CA THR A 33 7.48 -0.70 38.63
C THR A 33 7.36 0.82 38.52
N PRO A 34 8.45 1.54 38.23
CA PRO A 34 8.39 3.00 38.08
C PRO A 34 7.34 3.40 37.05
N PHE A 35 6.58 4.44 37.36
CA PHE A 35 5.58 5.01 36.48
C PHE A 35 5.73 6.53 36.50
N PRO A 36 5.70 7.22 35.34
CA PRO A 36 5.85 8.66 35.28
C PRO A 36 4.52 9.30 35.68
N TYR A 37 4.30 9.41 36.99
CA TYR A 37 3.14 10.14 37.50
C TYR A 37 3.20 11.59 36.98
N PRO A 38 2.08 12.12 36.45
CA PRO A 38 2.00 13.48 35.94
C PRO A 38 2.52 14.46 36.99
N SER A 39 3.59 15.20 36.65
CA SER A 39 4.11 16.22 37.56
C SER A 39 3.03 17.29 37.72
N LYS A 40 2.39 17.36 38.88
CA LYS A 40 1.48 18.46 39.22
C LYS A 40 2.22 19.76 38.91
N GLN A 41 1.71 20.54 37.96
CA GLN A 41 2.28 21.85 37.64
C GLN A 41 2.46 22.59 38.95
N ALA A 42 3.72 22.90 39.30
CA ALA A 42 4.02 23.60 40.52
C ALA A 42 3.35 24.97 40.42
N LYS A 43 2.24 25.15 41.15
CA LYS A 43 1.59 26.46 41.28
C LYS A 43 2.67 27.43 41.68
N THR A 44 2.98 28.38 40.82
CA THR A 44 4.02 29.37 41.07
C THR A 44 3.73 30.02 42.43
N PRO A 45 4.72 30.16 43.32
CA PRO A 45 4.47 30.61 44.68
C PRO A 45 4.05 32.07 44.67
N SER A 46 2.73 32.31 44.60
CA SER A 46 2.13 33.64 44.73
C SER A 46 2.46 34.16 46.12
N LYS A 47 3.34 35.16 46.18
CA LYS A 47 3.77 35.75 47.45
C LYS A 47 2.56 36.23 48.26
N ARG A 48 2.53 35.78 49.52
CA ARG A 48 2.02 36.51 50.69
C ARG A 48 0.49 36.66 50.83
N SER A 49 -0.10 35.75 51.61
CA SER A 49 -0.71 36.19 52.88
C SER A 49 -0.59 35.09 53.93
N ALA A 50 -0.28 35.47 55.17
CA ALA A 50 -0.24 34.54 56.29
C ALA A 50 -1.62 34.53 56.97
N ARG A 51 -2.43 33.50 56.72
CA ARG A 51 -3.62 33.23 57.54
C ARG A 51 -3.99 31.76 57.50
N GLN A 52 -4.07 31.17 58.70
CA GLN A 52 -4.66 29.88 59.08
C GLN A 52 -4.29 28.64 58.22
N GLN A 53 -3.63 27.70 58.88
CA GLN A 53 -3.54 26.31 58.46
C GLN A 53 -4.95 25.67 58.54
N GLY A 54 -5.71 25.76 57.46
CA GLY A 54 -6.76 24.77 57.20
C GLY A 54 -6.12 23.38 56.96
N PRO A 55 -6.86 22.28 57.12
CA PRO A 55 -6.31 20.95 56.88
C PRO A 55 -5.76 20.87 55.46
N VAL A 56 -4.47 20.54 55.35
CA VAL A 56 -3.84 20.32 54.05
C VAL A 56 -4.59 19.17 53.40
N ALA A 57 -5.35 19.46 52.34
CA ALA A 57 -6.06 18.45 51.57
C ALA A 57 -5.07 17.35 51.22
N SER A 58 -5.26 16.15 51.80
CA SER A 58 -4.31 15.06 51.66
C SER A 58 -4.07 14.84 50.18
N ALA A 59 -2.82 14.93 49.74
CA ALA A 59 -2.50 14.69 48.34
C ALA A 59 -3.03 13.30 47.99
N THR A 60 -4.06 13.26 47.13
CA THR A 60 -4.64 12.00 46.65
C THR A 60 -3.48 11.18 46.11
N LYS A 61 -3.16 10.07 46.79
CA LYS A 61 -2.12 9.16 46.34
C LYS A 61 -2.59 8.67 44.98
N LEU A 62 -1.91 9.09 43.92
CA LEU A 62 -2.16 8.58 42.57
C LEU A 62 -2.06 7.05 42.67
N LYS A 63 -3.15 6.36 42.36
CA LYS A 63 -3.19 4.90 42.48
C LYS A 63 -2.21 4.30 41.48
N ALA A 64 -1.58 3.19 41.87
CA ALA A 64 -0.69 2.47 40.98
C ALA A 64 -1.43 2.11 39.67
N PRO A 65 -0.78 2.25 38.50
CA PRO A 65 -1.41 1.95 37.22
C PRO A 65 -1.88 0.49 37.12
N VAL A 66 -2.69 0.21 36.11
CA VAL A 66 -3.09 -1.14 35.69
C VAL A 66 -2.23 -1.51 34.50
N TYR A 67 -1.59 -2.68 34.53
CA TYR A 67 -0.78 -3.18 33.42
C TYR A 67 -1.49 -4.32 32.71
N PHE A 68 -1.56 -4.29 31.38
CA PHE A 68 -2.00 -5.42 30.56
C PHE A 68 -1.17 -5.51 29.28
N SER A 69 -1.07 -6.72 28.72
CA SER A 69 -0.28 -7.03 27.52
C SER A 69 -1.02 -8.01 26.62
N ILE A 70 -0.63 -8.06 25.36
CA ILE A 70 -1.15 -8.97 24.34
C ILE A 70 -0.14 -10.04 23.91
N ASP A 71 1.13 -9.91 24.29
CA ASP A 71 2.26 -10.66 23.71
C ASP A 71 2.18 -12.19 23.91
N ARG A 72 1.31 -12.65 24.81
CA ARG A 72 1.02 -14.08 25.07
C ARG A 72 -0.36 -14.54 24.62
N SER A 73 -1.22 -13.63 24.16
CA SER A 73 -2.62 -13.92 23.79
C SER A 73 -2.92 -13.65 22.32
N LEU A 74 -2.23 -12.69 21.68
CA LEU A 74 -2.39 -12.31 20.28
C LEU A 74 -1.08 -12.58 19.55
N LEU A 75 -0.94 -13.78 18.98
CA LEU A 75 0.28 -14.24 18.32
C LEU A 75 0.16 -14.08 16.80
N TYR A 76 1.11 -13.37 16.20
CA TYR A 76 1.24 -13.32 14.74
C TYR A 76 1.77 -14.65 14.22
N ASN A 77 1.02 -15.31 13.33
CA ASN A 77 1.46 -16.54 12.67
C ASN A 77 2.32 -16.20 11.45
N ALA A 78 3.63 -16.35 11.56
CA ALA A 78 4.59 -16.03 10.51
C ALA A 78 4.61 -17.07 9.40
N PHE A 79 4.65 -16.62 8.14
CA PHE A 79 4.90 -17.51 7.00
C PHE A 79 6.40 -17.85 6.88
N HIS A 80 7.26 -16.87 7.18
CA HIS A 80 8.71 -17.03 7.18
C HIS A 80 9.36 -16.10 8.22
N ALA A 81 9.87 -14.94 7.80
CA ALA A 81 10.54 -13.96 8.67
C ALA A 81 9.69 -12.70 8.91
N ASP A 82 8.48 -12.65 8.34
CA ASP A 82 7.45 -11.67 8.66
C ASP A 82 6.98 -11.82 10.11
N PHE A 83 6.66 -10.70 10.76
CA PHE A 83 6.30 -10.67 12.18
C PHE A 83 5.07 -9.80 12.47
N GLY A 84 4.47 -9.20 11.44
CA GLY A 84 3.41 -8.21 11.57
C GLY A 84 3.16 -7.45 10.26
N PRO A 85 2.23 -6.49 10.25
CA PRO A 85 1.43 -6.05 11.40
C PRO A 85 0.38 -7.08 11.84
N LEU A 86 -0.10 -6.96 13.07
CA LEU A 86 -1.27 -7.71 13.55
C LEU A 86 -2.52 -7.32 12.76
N HIS A 87 -3.29 -8.32 12.30
CA HIS A 87 -4.47 -8.15 11.46
C HIS A 87 -5.74 -7.73 12.24
N ILE A 88 -6.81 -7.40 11.51
CA ILE A 88 -8.09 -6.89 12.04
C ILE A 88 -8.73 -7.76 13.14
N GLY A 89 -8.61 -9.09 13.06
CA GLY A 89 -9.08 -10.00 14.11
C GLY A 89 -8.36 -9.78 15.45
N HIS A 90 -7.04 -9.58 15.42
CA HIS A 90 -6.26 -9.21 16.61
C HIS A 90 -6.67 -7.84 17.16
N LEU A 91 -6.93 -6.86 16.28
CA LEU A 91 -7.43 -5.54 16.71
C LEU A 91 -8.77 -5.66 17.43
N TYR A 92 -9.68 -6.50 16.93
CA TYR A 92 -10.97 -6.72 17.58
C TYR A 92 -10.80 -7.29 18.99
N ARG A 93 -9.98 -8.35 19.14
CA ARG A 93 -9.70 -8.97 20.46
C ARG A 93 -9.02 -7.99 21.43
N PHE A 94 -8.06 -7.19 20.94
CA PHE A 94 -7.42 -6.13 21.72
C PHE A 94 -8.43 -5.05 22.16
N ALA A 95 -9.33 -4.64 21.28
CA ALA A 95 -10.35 -3.64 21.59
C ALA A 95 -11.27 -4.11 22.73
N VAL A 96 -11.73 -5.37 22.68
CA VAL A 96 -12.51 -5.98 23.78
C VAL A 96 -11.71 -5.97 25.08
N GLN A 97 -10.49 -6.51 25.08
CA GLN A 97 -9.63 -6.56 26.28
C GLN A 97 -9.34 -5.16 26.86
N LEU A 98 -9.12 -4.16 26.01
CA LEU A 98 -8.91 -2.78 26.43
C LEU A 98 -10.19 -2.16 26.99
N HIS A 99 -11.36 -2.45 26.40
CA HIS A 99 -12.66 -1.97 26.90
C HIS A 99 -13.03 -2.60 28.24
N ASP A 100 -12.74 -3.89 28.44
CA ASP A 100 -12.92 -4.57 29.73
C ASP A 100 -12.05 -3.92 30.83
N VAL A 101 -10.76 -3.71 30.55
CA VAL A 101 -9.82 -3.07 31.50
C VAL A 101 -10.19 -1.62 31.80
N LEU A 102 -10.67 -0.86 30.80
CA LEU A 102 -11.13 0.52 30.96
C LEU A 102 -12.50 0.64 31.65
N GLY A 103 -13.37 -0.36 31.47
CA GLY A 103 -14.74 -0.40 31.99
C GLY A 103 -14.87 -0.93 33.42
N ASP A 104 -13.89 -1.70 33.89
CA ASP A 104 -13.80 -2.19 35.27
C ASP A 104 -13.84 -1.02 36.29
N PRO A 105 -14.84 -0.97 37.20
CA PRO A 105 -14.94 0.06 38.23
C PRO A 105 -13.71 0.17 39.15
N ALA A 106 -12.92 -0.90 39.33
CA ALA A 106 -11.69 -0.87 40.10
C ALA A 106 -10.58 -0.03 39.44
N ASN A 107 -10.72 0.27 38.15
CA ASN A 107 -9.74 0.96 37.32
C ASN A 107 -10.16 2.38 36.93
N ALA A 108 -11.30 2.89 37.43
CA ALA A 108 -11.85 4.20 37.05
C ALA A 108 -10.92 5.39 37.30
N ASP A 109 -10.12 5.35 38.37
CA ASP A 109 -9.15 6.40 38.77
C ASP A 109 -7.68 5.93 38.68
N ARG A 110 -7.40 4.98 37.80
CA ARG A 110 -6.07 4.43 37.53
C ARG A 110 -5.66 4.68 36.08
N GLY A 111 -4.39 5.00 35.85
CA GLY A 111 -3.82 4.98 34.51
C GLY A 111 -3.72 3.55 34.00
N VAL A 112 -4.13 3.30 32.76
CA VAL A 112 -4.00 2.00 32.09
C VAL A 112 -2.75 2.01 31.22
N VAL A 113 -1.87 1.02 31.44
CA VAL A 113 -0.61 0.84 30.72
C VAL A 113 -0.73 -0.42 29.88
N PHE A 114 -0.90 -0.22 28.58
CA PHE A 114 -0.71 -1.27 27.60
C PHE A 114 0.79 -1.46 27.39
N TRP A 115 1.32 -2.67 27.57
CA TRP A 115 2.75 -2.93 27.45
C TRP A 115 3.10 -4.15 26.59
N SER A 116 4.28 -4.09 25.96
CA SER A 116 4.89 -5.21 25.23
C SER A 116 6.26 -5.57 25.82
N ASN A 117 6.80 -6.71 25.39
CA ASN A 117 8.22 -7.01 25.54
C ASN A 117 9.09 -5.89 24.92
N ALA A 118 10.31 -5.76 25.42
CA ALA A 118 11.25 -4.71 25.03
C ALA A 118 11.90 -4.89 23.63
N ASP A 119 11.64 -5.98 22.92
CA ASP A 119 12.20 -6.21 21.59
C ASP A 119 11.54 -5.32 20.51
N SER A 120 12.27 -5.04 19.43
CA SER A 120 11.82 -4.09 18.40
C SER A 120 10.64 -4.59 17.55
N ARG A 121 10.32 -5.89 17.54
CA ARG A 121 9.18 -6.47 16.81
C ARG A 121 7.89 -6.39 17.63
N SER A 122 7.92 -6.81 18.90
CA SER A 122 6.77 -6.70 19.80
C SER A 122 6.36 -5.25 20.00
N ARG A 123 7.35 -4.35 20.15
CA ARG A 123 7.12 -2.89 20.23
C ARG A 123 6.46 -2.34 18.97
N ALA A 124 6.89 -2.78 17.79
CA ALA A 124 6.28 -2.37 16.52
C ALA A 124 4.83 -2.84 16.39
N ASN A 125 4.54 -4.10 16.74
CA ASN A 125 3.18 -4.65 16.74
C ASN A 125 2.27 -3.93 17.74
N ALA A 126 2.70 -3.75 18.99
CA ALA A 126 1.91 -3.08 20.02
C ALA A 126 1.63 -1.60 19.67
N ALA A 127 2.66 -0.85 19.26
CA ALA A 127 2.50 0.54 18.83
C ALA A 127 1.57 0.67 17.61
N CYS A 128 1.71 -0.22 16.63
CA CYS A 128 0.86 -0.24 15.45
C CYS A 128 -0.60 -0.58 15.79
N LEU A 129 -0.84 -1.58 16.63
CA LEU A 129 -2.17 -2.00 17.04
C LEU A 129 -2.91 -0.89 17.80
N LEU A 130 -2.22 -0.22 18.73
CA LEU A 130 -2.78 0.91 19.48
C LEU A 130 -3.07 2.11 18.57
N ALA A 131 -2.18 2.42 17.62
CA ALA A 131 -2.43 3.49 16.65
C ALA A 131 -3.62 3.17 15.72
N CYS A 132 -3.75 1.91 15.27
CA CYS A 132 -4.90 1.46 14.48
C CYS A 132 -6.21 1.50 15.28
N TYR A 133 -6.18 1.14 16.57
CA TYR A 133 -7.30 1.29 17.50
C TYR A 133 -7.77 2.76 17.59
N MET A 134 -6.83 3.70 17.72
CA MET A 134 -7.16 5.13 17.78
C MET A 134 -7.83 5.63 16.49
N VAL A 135 -7.34 5.20 15.32
CA VAL A 135 -7.90 5.58 14.02
C VAL A 135 -9.27 4.95 13.74
N LEU A 136 -9.42 3.63 13.93
CA LEU A 136 -10.62 2.90 13.57
C LEU A 136 -11.77 3.09 14.57
N ILE A 137 -11.46 3.01 15.87
CA ILE A 137 -12.47 3.00 16.93
C ILE A 137 -12.64 4.39 17.54
N GLN A 138 -11.57 5.05 17.96
CA GLN A 138 -11.64 6.40 18.54
C GLN A 138 -11.77 7.52 17.50
N SER A 139 -11.67 7.19 16.21
CA SER A 139 -11.76 8.14 15.09
C SER A 139 -10.76 9.31 15.15
N TRP A 140 -9.56 9.04 15.67
CA TRP A 140 -8.46 9.99 15.62
C TRP A 140 -7.91 10.10 14.18
N PRO A 141 -7.47 11.30 13.75
CA PRO A 141 -6.71 11.43 12.51
C PRO A 141 -5.30 10.82 12.68
N PRO A 142 -4.69 10.26 11.61
CA PRO A 142 -3.41 9.55 11.69
C PRO A 142 -2.29 10.31 12.41
N HIS A 143 -2.17 11.62 12.18
CA HIS A 143 -1.11 12.43 12.78
C HIS A 143 -1.19 12.51 14.32
N LEU A 144 -2.39 12.42 14.93
CA LEU A 144 -2.53 12.36 16.39
C LEU A 144 -2.24 10.96 16.93
N ALA A 145 -2.61 9.90 16.20
CA ALA A 145 -2.33 8.51 16.60
C ALA A 145 -0.84 8.16 16.48
N LEU A 146 -0.11 8.81 15.58
CA LEU A 146 1.33 8.62 15.33
C LEU A 146 2.23 9.55 16.18
N ALA A 147 1.76 10.73 16.56
CA ALA A 147 2.56 11.71 17.31
C ALA A 147 3.23 11.15 18.60
N PRO A 148 2.56 10.34 19.46
CA PRO A 148 3.19 9.80 20.67
C PRO A 148 4.34 8.84 20.41
N ILE A 149 4.32 8.13 19.27
CA ILE A 149 5.33 7.11 18.90
C ILE A 149 6.36 7.63 17.89
N ALA A 150 6.25 8.88 17.47
CA ALA A 150 7.22 9.53 16.61
C ALA A 150 8.55 9.71 17.36
N GLN A 151 9.67 9.34 16.71
CA GLN A 151 11.02 9.40 17.30
C GLN A 151 11.18 8.59 18.61
N MET A 152 10.38 7.52 18.80
CA MET A 152 10.60 6.57 19.90
C MET A 152 11.99 5.92 19.78
N ASP A 153 12.73 5.85 20.89
CA ASP A 153 14.09 5.33 20.97
C ASP A 153 14.17 4.15 21.97
N PRO A 154 14.69 2.97 21.59
CA PRO A 154 15.11 2.55 20.24
C PRO A 154 13.94 2.57 19.23
N PRO A 155 14.20 2.73 17.92
CA PRO A 155 13.13 2.71 16.91
C PRO A 155 12.36 1.37 16.87
N CYS A 156 11.13 1.41 16.37
CA CYS A 156 10.38 0.22 15.99
C CYS A 156 11.03 -0.49 14.80
N MET A 157 10.94 -1.82 14.75
CA MET A 157 11.28 -2.58 13.53
C MET A 157 10.24 -2.28 12.43
N PRO A 158 10.63 -1.90 11.20
CA PRO A 158 9.73 -1.87 10.05
C PRO A 158 9.23 -3.27 9.69
N PHE A 159 8.00 -3.37 9.19
CA PHE A 159 7.41 -4.63 8.74
C PHE A 159 7.97 -5.05 7.37
N ARG A 160 8.43 -6.29 7.27
CA ARG A 160 8.89 -6.92 6.01
C ARG A 160 7.78 -7.76 5.36
N ASP A 161 8.09 -8.36 4.22
CA ASP A 161 7.22 -9.32 3.54
C ASP A 161 7.43 -10.76 4.02
N ALA A 162 6.49 -11.62 3.60
CA ALA A 162 6.43 -13.06 3.86
C ALA A 162 7.30 -13.91 2.91
N GLY A 163 8.14 -13.28 2.08
CA GLY A 163 9.00 -13.99 1.12
C GLY A 163 10.21 -14.67 1.76
N TYR A 164 10.76 -15.65 1.05
CA TYR A 164 12.00 -16.35 1.42
C TYR A 164 13.27 -15.53 1.14
N SER A 165 13.20 -14.58 0.21
CA SER A 165 14.31 -13.67 -0.13
C SER A 165 14.69 -12.73 1.02
N GLN A 166 15.86 -12.09 0.91
CA GLN A 166 16.20 -10.97 1.78
C GLN A 166 15.22 -9.81 1.57
N ALA A 167 14.88 -9.11 2.65
CA ALA A 167 13.93 -8.00 2.58
C ALA A 167 14.62 -6.76 1.98
N ASP A 168 14.11 -6.31 0.84
CA ASP A 168 14.54 -5.09 0.12
C ASP A 168 13.46 -4.00 0.10
N TYR A 169 12.30 -4.27 0.72
CA TYR A 169 11.16 -3.38 0.86
C TYR A 169 10.59 -3.49 2.27
N VAL A 170 10.20 -2.36 2.87
CA VAL A 170 9.65 -2.31 4.22
C VAL A 170 8.48 -1.35 4.34
N LEU A 171 7.59 -1.63 5.28
CA LEU A 171 6.45 -0.80 5.65
C LEU A 171 6.61 -0.31 7.09
N ASN A 172 6.37 0.97 7.34
CA ASN A 172 6.41 1.55 8.68
C ASN A 172 5.01 1.56 9.30
N ILE A 173 4.94 1.81 10.62
CA ILE A 173 3.68 1.99 11.33
C ILE A 173 2.82 3.11 10.69
N GLN A 174 3.47 4.16 10.19
CA GLN A 174 2.81 5.24 9.44
C GLN A 174 2.02 4.71 8.23
N ASP A 175 2.62 3.82 7.43
CA ASP A 175 1.99 3.28 6.23
C ASP A 175 0.75 2.44 6.58
N VAL A 176 0.82 1.64 7.65
CA VAL A 176 -0.33 0.87 8.16
C VAL A 176 -1.44 1.79 8.65
N VAL A 177 -1.10 2.79 9.47
CA VAL A 177 -2.10 3.71 10.07
C VAL A 177 -2.77 4.57 9.00
N TYR A 178 -2.05 5.05 8.00
CA TYR A 178 -2.65 5.79 6.87
C TYR A 178 -3.47 4.90 5.94
N GLY A 179 -3.02 3.66 5.66
CA GLY A 179 -3.79 2.71 4.86
C GLY A 179 -5.11 2.31 5.52
N VAL A 180 -5.06 1.96 6.80
CA VAL A 180 -6.23 1.62 7.60
C VAL A 180 -7.18 2.82 7.76
N TRP A 181 -6.64 4.03 7.95
CA TRP A 181 -7.44 5.27 7.97
C TRP A 181 -8.15 5.50 6.62
N LYS A 182 -7.41 5.49 5.51
CA LYS A 182 -7.99 5.73 4.18
C LYS A 182 -9.05 4.68 3.83
N ALA A 183 -8.83 3.42 4.18
CA ALA A 183 -9.83 2.36 4.00
C ALA A 183 -11.12 2.59 4.80
N LYS A 184 -11.04 3.21 5.98
CA LYS A 184 -12.21 3.62 6.76
C LYS A 184 -12.93 4.82 6.14
N GLU A 185 -12.20 5.86 5.72
CA GLU A 185 -12.81 7.06 5.10
C GLU A 185 -13.46 6.74 3.75
N GLU A 186 -12.87 5.83 2.96
CA GLU A 186 -13.45 5.32 1.70
C GLU A 186 -14.59 4.30 1.93
N GLY A 187 -14.92 3.97 3.18
CA GLY A 187 -16.02 3.06 3.54
C GLY A 187 -15.75 1.57 3.29
N ILE A 188 -14.54 1.19 2.84
CA ILE A 188 -14.16 -0.19 2.52
C ILE A 188 -13.64 -0.98 3.74
N CYS A 189 -13.48 -0.35 4.91
CA CYS A 189 -13.17 -1.00 6.18
C CYS A 189 -14.09 -0.51 7.30
N SER A 190 -14.86 -1.41 7.91
CA SER A 190 -15.78 -1.10 9.00
C SER A 190 -15.85 -2.23 10.03
N LEU A 191 -15.50 -1.92 11.28
CA LEU A 191 -15.62 -2.85 12.40
C LEU A 191 -17.07 -3.16 12.80
N LYS A 192 -18.06 -2.35 12.38
CA LYS A 192 -19.48 -2.58 12.70
C LYS A 192 -20.09 -3.77 11.95
N SER A 193 -19.57 -4.04 10.75
CA SER A 193 -19.97 -5.16 9.89
C SER A 193 -19.00 -6.35 9.96
N PHE A 194 -17.95 -6.24 10.78
CA PHE A 194 -16.91 -7.25 10.89
C PHE A 194 -17.34 -8.37 11.85
N SER A 195 -17.32 -9.63 11.38
CA SER A 195 -17.55 -10.81 12.19
C SER A 195 -16.24 -11.51 12.48
N LEU A 196 -15.82 -11.52 13.75
CA LEU A 196 -14.60 -12.19 14.20
C LEU A 196 -14.68 -13.71 13.98
N GLU A 197 -15.84 -14.32 14.28
CA GLU A 197 -16.06 -15.76 14.08
C GLU A 197 -15.98 -16.14 12.61
N GLU A 198 -16.56 -15.35 11.70
CA GLU A 198 -16.47 -15.60 10.25
C GLU A 198 -15.01 -15.50 9.78
N TYR A 199 -14.28 -14.49 10.27
CA TYR A 199 -12.88 -14.24 9.92
C TYR A 199 -11.95 -15.38 10.36
N GLU A 200 -11.94 -15.71 11.66
CA GLU A 200 -11.05 -16.74 12.23
C GLU A 200 -11.41 -18.16 11.76
N LYS A 201 -12.68 -18.39 11.40
CA LYS A 201 -13.12 -19.65 10.81
C LYS A 201 -12.54 -19.83 9.41
N PHE A 202 -12.61 -18.83 8.55
CA PHE A 202 -12.30 -18.99 7.12
C PHE A 202 -10.86 -18.66 6.72
N GLU A 203 -10.09 -17.97 7.57
CA GLU A 203 -8.63 -17.85 7.38
C GLU A 203 -7.89 -19.20 7.48
N ARG A 204 -8.52 -20.22 8.07
CA ARG A 204 -7.94 -21.56 8.21
C ARG A 204 -7.91 -22.34 6.90
N VAL A 205 -6.79 -23.02 6.66
CA VAL A 205 -6.55 -23.89 5.49
C VAL A 205 -7.58 -25.00 5.34
N ASP A 206 -7.99 -25.66 6.43
CA ASP A 206 -8.98 -26.73 6.39
C ASP A 206 -10.42 -26.22 6.18
N MET A 207 -10.64 -24.90 6.28
CA MET A 207 -11.93 -24.25 6.14
C MET A 207 -12.07 -23.42 4.86
N GLY A 208 -10.98 -23.16 4.12
CA GLY A 208 -11.01 -22.50 2.81
C GLY A 208 -9.86 -21.53 2.53
N ASP A 209 -9.13 -21.10 3.56
CA ASP A 209 -8.06 -20.08 3.51
C ASP A 209 -8.46 -18.85 2.68
N PHE A 210 -9.42 -18.08 3.18
CA PHE A 210 -9.89 -16.86 2.56
C PHE A 210 -10.23 -15.73 3.54
N ASN A 211 -10.03 -14.49 3.09
CA ASN A 211 -10.43 -13.29 3.82
C ASN A 211 -11.05 -12.27 2.85
N TRP A 212 -12.05 -11.53 3.35
CA TRP A 212 -12.51 -10.30 2.72
C TRP A 212 -11.50 -9.18 2.97
N LEU A 213 -11.11 -8.48 1.90
CA LEU A 213 -10.20 -7.32 1.97
C LEU A 213 -10.99 -6.01 1.93
N THR A 214 -12.08 -5.99 1.17
CA THR A 214 -13.09 -4.92 1.12
C THR A 214 -14.48 -5.60 1.03
N PRO A 215 -15.61 -4.86 1.05
CA PRO A 215 -16.92 -5.45 0.75
C PRO A 215 -17.02 -6.10 -0.63
N ASP A 216 -16.16 -5.69 -1.56
CA ASP A 216 -16.18 -6.11 -2.97
C ASP A 216 -15.17 -7.23 -3.28
N PHE A 217 -14.05 -7.30 -2.56
CA PHE A 217 -12.95 -8.23 -2.85
C PHE A 217 -12.71 -9.26 -1.75
N LEU A 218 -12.66 -10.52 -2.18
CA LEU A 218 -12.22 -11.66 -1.39
C LEU A 218 -10.93 -12.24 -2.00
N ALA A 219 -9.92 -12.46 -1.15
CA ALA A 219 -8.68 -13.16 -1.52
C ALA A 219 -8.68 -14.55 -0.89
N PHE A 220 -8.33 -15.57 -1.68
CA PHE A 220 -8.30 -16.96 -1.22
C PHE A 220 -7.16 -17.78 -1.81
N ALA A 221 -6.82 -18.91 -1.18
CA ALA A 221 -5.92 -19.92 -1.76
C ALA A 221 -6.64 -20.80 -2.79
N SER A 222 -5.87 -21.44 -3.69
CA SER A 222 -6.43 -22.31 -4.72
C SER A 222 -7.12 -23.54 -4.12
N PRO A 223 -8.40 -23.81 -4.40
CA PRO A 223 -9.01 -25.10 -4.14
C PRO A 223 -8.24 -26.23 -4.85
N GLN A 224 -8.23 -27.42 -4.25
CA GLN A 224 -7.57 -28.60 -4.82
C GLN A 224 -8.58 -29.74 -4.90
N HIS A 225 -8.99 -30.10 -6.12
CA HIS A 225 -9.97 -31.16 -6.36
C HIS A 225 -9.92 -31.65 -7.82
N ALA A 226 -9.94 -32.96 -8.03
CA ALA A 226 -10.04 -33.55 -9.37
C ALA A 226 -11.52 -33.76 -9.76
N PRO A 227 -11.90 -33.61 -11.04
CA PRO A 227 -11.06 -33.25 -12.18
C PRO A 227 -10.70 -31.75 -12.21
N THR A 228 -9.62 -31.41 -12.91
CA THR A 228 -9.13 -30.03 -13.11
C THR A 228 -9.63 -29.38 -14.40
N HIS A 229 -9.90 -30.17 -15.45
CA HIS A 229 -10.36 -29.68 -16.75
C HIS A 229 -11.78 -29.10 -16.69
N VAL A 230 -12.11 -28.21 -17.64
CA VAL A 230 -13.47 -27.67 -17.80
C VAL A 230 -14.45 -28.79 -18.17
N ILE A 231 -15.45 -29.03 -17.31
CA ILE A 231 -16.54 -29.95 -17.60
C ILE A 231 -17.55 -29.23 -18.51
N SER A 232 -17.73 -29.73 -19.74
CA SER A 232 -18.71 -29.21 -20.71
C SER A 232 -20.15 -29.39 -20.21
N PRO A 233 -21.06 -28.40 -20.41
CA PRO A 233 -22.49 -28.55 -20.14
C PRO A 233 -23.18 -29.71 -20.85
N THR A 234 -22.60 -30.23 -21.94
CA THR A 234 -23.10 -31.42 -22.66
C THR A 234 -22.63 -32.75 -22.07
N SER A 235 -21.72 -32.73 -21.07
CA SER A 235 -21.16 -33.93 -20.46
C SER A 235 -22.08 -34.49 -19.36
N PRO A 236 -22.23 -35.83 -19.23
CA PRO A 236 -22.91 -36.45 -18.09
C PRO A 236 -22.31 -36.09 -16.72
N LEU A 237 -21.07 -35.57 -16.68
CA LEU A 237 -20.46 -35.06 -15.45
C LEU A 237 -21.03 -33.70 -15.01
N TRP A 238 -21.55 -32.88 -15.94
CA TRP A 238 -22.13 -31.57 -15.62
C TRP A 238 -23.41 -31.70 -14.78
N GLU A 239 -24.26 -32.67 -15.08
CA GLU A 239 -25.49 -32.94 -14.32
C GLU A 239 -25.23 -33.49 -12.91
N LYS A 240 -23.98 -33.89 -12.59
CA LYS A 240 -23.56 -34.27 -11.23
C LYS A 240 -23.00 -33.10 -10.42
N LEU A 241 -22.69 -31.96 -11.05
CA LEU A 241 -22.19 -30.79 -10.34
C LEU A 241 -23.29 -30.20 -9.45
N PRO A 242 -22.96 -29.73 -8.23
CA PRO A 242 -23.93 -29.08 -7.38
C PRO A 242 -24.34 -27.73 -7.98
N LYS A 243 -25.65 -27.56 -8.22
CA LYS A 243 -26.27 -26.35 -8.77
C LYS A 243 -26.89 -25.48 -7.67
N THR A 244 -26.99 -25.98 -6.44
CA THR A 244 -27.45 -25.23 -5.27
C THR A 244 -26.52 -25.36 -4.06
N VAL A 245 -26.53 -24.37 -3.16
CA VAL A 245 -25.75 -24.40 -1.90
C VAL A 245 -26.08 -25.63 -1.04
N SER A 246 -27.35 -26.06 -1.05
CA SER A 246 -27.81 -27.27 -0.36
C SER A 246 -27.16 -28.54 -0.90
N GLU A 247 -26.92 -28.63 -2.21
CA GLU A 247 -26.19 -29.73 -2.84
C GLU A 247 -24.68 -29.66 -2.54
N VAL A 248 -24.07 -28.47 -2.58
CA VAL A 248 -22.66 -28.27 -2.19
C VAL A 248 -22.39 -28.83 -0.79
N VAL A 249 -23.20 -28.44 0.20
CA VAL A 249 -23.05 -28.88 1.59
C VAL A 249 -23.30 -30.38 1.74
N ARG A 250 -24.26 -30.95 1.00
CA ARG A 250 -24.60 -32.39 1.04
C ARG A 250 -23.65 -33.28 0.23
N SER A 251 -22.83 -32.73 -0.67
CA SER A 251 -21.90 -33.50 -1.49
C SER A 251 -20.97 -34.35 -0.61
N LYS A 252 -20.71 -35.60 -0.99
CA LYS A 252 -19.70 -36.44 -0.32
C LYS A 252 -18.34 -36.39 -1.02
N GLU A 253 -18.30 -35.95 -2.26
CA GLU A 253 -17.11 -35.94 -3.13
C GLU A 253 -16.26 -34.68 -2.92
N LEU A 254 -16.88 -33.55 -2.62
CA LEU A 254 -16.18 -32.28 -2.40
C LEU A 254 -15.47 -32.23 -1.03
N PRO A 255 -14.18 -31.84 -0.96
CA PRO A 255 -13.50 -31.52 0.29
C PRO A 255 -14.17 -30.37 1.05
N THR A 256 -14.15 -30.44 2.39
CA THR A 256 -14.69 -29.39 3.28
C THR A 256 -14.25 -27.96 2.92
N PRO A 257 -12.96 -27.64 2.68
CA PRO A 257 -12.57 -26.28 2.33
C PRO A 257 -13.19 -25.81 1.00
N PHE A 258 -13.32 -26.70 0.00
CA PHE A 258 -13.91 -26.32 -1.28
C PHE A 258 -15.44 -26.14 -1.18
N LYS A 259 -16.13 -26.97 -0.37
CA LYS A 259 -17.55 -26.76 -0.02
C LYS A 259 -17.78 -25.40 0.61
N ASN A 260 -16.96 -25.04 1.59
CA ASN A 260 -17.04 -23.76 2.29
C ASN A 260 -16.89 -22.60 1.31
N VAL A 261 -15.86 -22.62 0.45
CA VAL A 261 -15.65 -21.63 -0.62
C VAL A 261 -16.89 -21.49 -1.52
N LEU A 262 -17.40 -22.59 -2.09
CA LEU A 262 -18.55 -22.58 -3.00
C LEU A 262 -19.83 -22.06 -2.32
N ALA A 263 -20.10 -22.49 -1.09
CA ALA A 263 -21.26 -22.06 -0.30
C ALA A 263 -21.16 -20.58 0.11
N HIS A 264 -19.97 -20.12 0.51
CA HIS A 264 -19.73 -18.72 0.89
C HIS A 264 -19.90 -17.77 -0.28
N PHE A 265 -19.34 -18.13 -1.45
CA PHE A 265 -19.37 -17.27 -2.63
C PHE A 265 -20.81 -17.10 -3.15
N SER A 266 -21.59 -18.18 -3.15
CA SER A 266 -23.01 -18.16 -3.51
C SER A 266 -23.87 -17.34 -2.53
N THR A 267 -23.58 -17.41 -1.22
CA THR A 267 -24.36 -16.69 -0.19
C THR A 267 -23.97 -15.21 -0.03
N LYS A 268 -22.72 -14.84 -0.35
CA LYS A 268 -22.21 -13.46 -0.27
C LYS A 268 -22.22 -12.72 -1.61
N ASN A 269 -23.02 -13.17 -2.59
CA ASN A 269 -23.22 -12.54 -3.90
C ASN A 269 -21.90 -12.28 -4.68
N ILE A 270 -20.99 -13.26 -4.67
CA ILE A 270 -19.79 -13.21 -5.52
C ILE A 270 -20.20 -13.57 -6.96
N GLY A 271 -19.88 -12.68 -7.90
CA GLY A 271 -20.26 -12.82 -9.30
C GLY A 271 -19.14 -13.30 -10.22
N LEU A 272 -17.88 -13.15 -9.80
CA LEU A 272 -16.69 -13.48 -10.59
C LEU A 272 -15.62 -14.12 -9.70
N VAL A 273 -15.04 -15.22 -10.18
CA VAL A 273 -13.81 -15.83 -9.67
C VAL A 273 -12.70 -15.61 -10.70
N VAL A 274 -11.55 -15.08 -10.26
CA VAL A 274 -10.36 -14.91 -11.10
C VAL A 274 -9.24 -15.83 -10.61
N ARG A 275 -8.78 -16.72 -11.50
CA ARG A 275 -7.70 -17.69 -11.25
C ARG A 275 -6.39 -17.19 -11.87
N LEU A 276 -5.35 -17.08 -11.04
CA LEU A 276 -4.03 -16.55 -11.42
C LEU A 276 -2.94 -17.64 -11.49
N ASN A 277 -3.27 -18.89 -11.18
CA ASN A 277 -2.37 -20.03 -11.16
C ASN A 277 -2.85 -21.18 -12.06
N SER A 278 -1.97 -22.16 -12.30
CA SER A 278 -2.28 -23.41 -12.99
C SER A 278 -3.49 -24.15 -12.40
N GLU A 279 -4.14 -24.97 -13.21
CA GLU A 279 -5.42 -25.59 -12.86
C GLU A 279 -5.27 -26.66 -11.75
N LEU A 280 -5.86 -26.39 -10.58
CA LEU A 280 -5.92 -27.33 -9.45
C LEU A 280 -7.36 -27.81 -9.14
N TYR A 281 -8.34 -27.30 -9.88
CA TYR A 281 -9.76 -27.66 -9.80
C TYR A 281 -10.49 -27.26 -11.09
N SER A 282 -11.61 -27.93 -11.41
CA SER A 282 -12.47 -27.57 -12.54
C SER A 282 -13.26 -26.27 -12.27
N PRO A 283 -13.17 -25.24 -13.14
CA PRO A 283 -13.94 -24.00 -12.97
C PRO A 283 -15.46 -24.23 -13.09
N SER A 284 -15.88 -25.37 -13.64
CA SER A 284 -17.29 -25.75 -13.78
C SER A 284 -18.05 -25.82 -12.45
N TYR A 285 -17.39 -26.05 -11.32
CA TYR A 285 -18.02 -25.98 -10.00
C TYR A 285 -18.53 -24.57 -9.65
N PHE A 286 -17.88 -23.51 -10.13
CA PHE A 286 -18.34 -22.13 -9.94
C PHE A 286 -19.41 -21.74 -10.98
N THR A 287 -19.21 -22.13 -12.24
CA THR A 287 -20.16 -21.76 -13.31
C THR A 287 -21.50 -22.50 -13.21
N ALA A 288 -21.51 -23.73 -12.68
CA ALA A 288 -22.75 -24.45 -12.34
C ALA A 288 -23.59 -23.75 -11.25
N LEU A 289 -22.95 -22.96 -10.37
CA LEU A 289 -23.59 -22.11 -9.36
C LEU A 289 -23.92 -20.69 -9.89
N GLY A 290 -23.73 -20.43 -11.19
CA GLY A 290 -23.98 -19.12 -11.81
C GLY A 290 -22.91 -18.07 -11.52
N ILE A 291 -21.75 -18.46 -11.01
CA ILE A 291 -20.61 -17.58 -10.74
C ILE A 291 -19.68 -17.60 -11.95
N GLN A 292 -19.34 -16.44 -12.51
CA GLN A 292 -18.43 -16.36 -13.65
C GLN A 292 -17.02 -16.76 -13.21
N HIS A 293 -16.27 -17.40 -14.11
CA HIS A 293 -14.90 -17.82 -13.85
C HIS A 293 -14.00 -17.35 -14.99
N LEU A 294 -12.83 -16.81 -14.67
CA LEU A 294 -11.87 -16.28 -15.62
C LEU A 294 -10.44 -16.65 -15.24
N ASP A 295 -9.68 -17.13 -16.23
CA ASP A 295 -8.25 -17.37 -16.12
C ASP A 295 -7.45 -16.14 -16.55
N MET A 296 -6.60 -15.66 -15.65
CA MET A 296 -5.64 -14.57 -15.88
C MET A 296 -4.27 -15.00 -15.35
N ILE A 297 -3.82 -16.17 -15.81
CA ILE A 297 -2.67 -16.90 -15.25
C ILE A 297 -1.35 -16.22 -15.61
N PHE A 298 -0.46 -16.10 -14.63
CA PHE A 298 0.94 -15.69 -14.80
C PHE A 298 1.83 -16.34 -13.74
N ASP A 299 3.14 -16.39 -14.00
CA ASP A 299 4.11 -17.19 -13.24
C ASP A 299 4.25 -16.79 -11.77
N ASP A 300 4.52 -17.76 -10.90
CA ASP A 300 4.61 -17.50 -9.46
C ASP A 300 5.83 -16.65 -9.09
N GLY A 301 5.68 -15.79 -8.08
CA GLY A 301 6.69 -14.80 -7.70
C GLY A 301 6.92 -13.65 -8.69
N THR A 302 6.42 -13.74 -9.92
CA THR A 302 6.56 -12.67 -10.94
C THR A 302 5.53 -11.55 -10.75
N CYS A 303 5.62 -10.51 -11.59
CA CYS A 303 4.71 -9.36 -11.59
C CYS A 303 3.83 -9.36 -12.86
N PRO A 304 2.54 -9.03 -12.77
CA PRO A 304 1.64 -9.10 -13.92
C PRO A 304 1.96 -8.01 -14.96
N PRO A 305 1.86 -8.30 -16.27
CA PRO A 305 2.04 -7.29 -17.31
C PRO A 305 0.87 -6.30 -17.31
N LEU A 306 1.14 -5.02 -17.58
CA LEU A 306 0.14 -3.94 -17.42
C LEU A 306 -1.14 -4.12 -18.24
N HIS A 307 -1.10 -4.80 -19.39
CA HIS A 307 -2.31 -5.09 -20.18
C HIS A 307 -3.27 -6.07 -19.45
N LEU A 308 -2.71 -7.06 -18.72
CA LEU A 308 -3.46 -8.00 -17.91
C LEU A 308 -4.07 -7.28 -16.70
N VAL A 309 -3.31 -6.38 -16.06
CA VAL A 309 -3.80 -5.52 -14.97
C VAL A 309 -4.93 -4.61 -15.46
N ARG A 310 -4.79 -3.97 -16.63
CA ARG A 310 -5.83 -3.12 -17.22
C ARG A 310 -7.11 -3.90 -17.51
N THR A 311 -6.98 -5.12 -18.04
CA THR A 311 -8.12 -6.03 -18.27
C THR A 311 -8.82 -6.37 -16.96
N PHE A 312 -8.05 -6.73 -15.91
CA PHE A 312 -8.59 -7.02 -14.59
C PHE A 312 -9.32 -5.81 -13.99
N VAL A 313 -8.71 -4.62 -14.05
CA VAL A 313 -9.29 -3.37 -13.52
C VAL A 313 -10.62 -3.05 -14.20
N ASN A 314 -10.69 -3.14 -15.53
CA ASN A 314 -11.93 -2.89 -16.28
C ASN A 314 -13.04 -3.87 -15.90
N LEU A 315 -12.74 -5.18 -15.88
CA LEU A 315 -13.69 -6.23 -15.49
C LEU A 315 -14.16 -6.06 -14.06
N ALA A 316 -13.24 -5.76 -13.14
CA ALA A 316 -13.57 -5.54 -11.75
C ALA A 316 -14.44 -4.30 -11.55
N HIS A 317 -14.17 -3.22 -12.28
CA HIS A 317 -14.96 -2.01 -12.23
C HIS A 317 -16.38 -2.25 -12.77
N GLU A 318 -16.55 -3.02 -13.84
CA GLU A 318 -17.88 -3.40 -14.35
C GLU A 318 -18.65 -4.26 -13.34
N MET A 319 -18.01 -5.30 -12.80
CA MET A 319 -18.62 -6.23 -11.84
C MET A 319 -19.10 -5.53 -10.56
N ILE A 320 -18.33 -4.56 -10.06
CA ILE A 320 -18.64 -3.80 -8.85
C ILE A 320 -19.64 -2.68 -9.19
N SER A 321 -19.28 -1.74 -10.06
CA SER A 321 -20.05 -0.51 -10.31
C SER A 321 -21.36 -0.73 -11.08
N VAL A 322 -21.41 -1.72 -11.98
CA VAL A 322 -22.58 -1.96 -12.85
C VAL A 322 -23.39 -3.17 -12.38
N ARG A 323 -22.72 -4.28 -12.05
CA ARG A 323 -23.42 -5.53 -11.66
C ARG A 323 -23.65 -5.66 -10.15
N ASN A 324 -23.03 -4.83 -9.32
CA ASN A 324 -23.13 -4.85 -7.85
C ASN A 324 -22.90 -6.27 -7.27
N LYS A 325 -21.80 -6.90 -7.69
CA LYS A 325 -21.38 -8.25 -7.23
C LYS A 325 -19.92 -8.26 -6.80
N GLY A 326 -19.63 -9.04 -5.77
CA GLY A 326 -18.27 -9.26 -5.27
C GLY A 326 -17.41 -10.09 -6.23
N ILE A 327 -16.09 -10.02 -6.03
CA ILE A 327 -15.07 -10.67 -6.84
C ILE A 327 -14.14 -11.45 -5.91
N ALA A 328 -13.97 -12.74 -6.20
CA ALA A 328 -12.99 -13.58 -5.53
C ALA A 328 -11.76 -13.78 -6.42
N VAL A 329 -10.56 -13.54 -5.90
CA VAL A 329 -9.30 -13.67 -6.65
C VAL A 329 -8.35 -14.60 -5.92
N HIS A 330 -7.79 -15.58 -6.64
CA HIS A 330 -6.81 -16.49 -6.07
C HIS A 330 -5.60 -16.74 -6.97
N CYS A 331 -4.50 -17.07 -6.32
CA CYS A 331 -3.37 -17.76 -6.92
C CYS A 331 -3.18 -19.09 -6.18
N LYS A 332 -1.94 -19.55 -5.98
CA LYS A 332 -1.65 -20.74 -5.16
C LYS A 332 -2.08 -20.52 -3.69
N ALA A 333 -1.57 -19.47 -3.04
CA ALA A 333 -1.83 -19.13 -1.64
C ALA A 333 -2.71 -17.89 -1.42
N GLY A 334 -3.12 -17.20 -2.49
CA GLY A 334 -3.94 -15.98 -2.36
C GLY A 334 -3.21 -14.74 -1.83
N LEU A 335 -1.88 -14.72 -1.88
CA LEU A 335 -1.05 -13.66 -1.27
C LEU A 335 -0.38 -12.72 -2.27
N GLY A 336 0.63 -13.21 -3.01
CA GLY A 336 1.46 -12.38 -3.90
C GLY A 336 0.71 -11.89 -5.14
N ARG A 337 0.56 -12.78 -6.13
CA ARG A 337 -0.12 -12.49 -7.42
C ARG A 337 -1.53 -11.87 -7.24
N THR A 338 -2.29 -12.38 -6.28
CA THR A 338 -3.60 -11.84 -5.88
C THR A 338 -3.51 -10.39 -5.40
N GLY A 339 -2.54 -10.08 -4.53
CA GLY A 339 -2.31 -8.73 -4.03
C GLY A 339 -1.86 -7.74 -5.11
N CYS A 340 -1.15 -8.18 -6.16
CA CYS A 340 -0.81 -7.32 -7.29
C CYS A 340 -2.06 -6.76 -7.98
N LEU A 341 -3.04 -7.62 -8.29
CA LEU A 341 -4.24 -7.22 -9.04
C LEU A 341 -5.24 -6.46 -8.17
N ILE A 342 -5.55 -6.96 -6.97
CA ILE A 342 -6.45 -6.25 -6.04
C ILE A 342 -5.83 -4.92 -5.62
N GLY A 343 -4.53 -4.89 -5.29
CA GLY A 343 -3.82 -3.67 -4.94
C GLY A 343 -3.83 -2.63 -6.05
N ALA A 344 -3.64 -3.04 -7.32
CA ALA A 344 -3.73 -2.14 -8.47
C ALA A 344 -5.14 -1.55 -8.63
N TYR A 345 -6.20 -2.35 -8.48
CA TYR A 345 -7.58 -1.85 -8.51
C TYR A 345 -7.87 -0.88 -7.36
N LEU A 346 -7.43 -1.17 -6.15
CA LEU A 346 -7.69 -0.30 -5.00
C LEU A 346 -6.90 1.01 -5.07
N ILE A 347 -5.68 1.01 -5.65
CA ILE A 347 -4.97 2.25 -6.00
C ILE A 347 -5.75 3.04 -7.07
N TYR A 348 -6.21 2.37 -8.14
CA TYR A 348 -7.02 2.97 -9.20
C TYR A 348 -8.27 3.65 -8.62
N ARG A 349 -9.12 2.90 -7.91
CA ARG A 349 -10.43 3.39 -7.47
C ARG A 349 -10.39 4.34 -6.27
N HIS A 350 -9.42 4.20 -5.35
CA HIS A 350 -9.43 4.90 -4.05
C HIS A 350 -8.16 5.74 -3.77
N GLY A 351 -7.21 5.83 -4.71
CA GLY A 351 -6.06 6.73 -4.58
C GLY A 351 -5.12 6.39 -3.41
N PHE A 352 -5.01 5.11 -3.05
CA PHE A 352 -3.97 4.64 -2.13
C PHE A 352 -2.56 4.90 -2.69
N THR A 353 -1.58 5.06 -1.80
CA THR A 353 -0.18 4.81 -2.14
C THR A 353 0.10 3.31 -2.11
N ALA A 354 1.17 2.87 -2.77
CA ALA A 354 1.56 1.46 -2.73
C ALA A 354 1.83 0.96 -1.30
N ASN A 355 2.49 1.76 -0.46
CA ASN A 355 2.76 1.39 0.93
C ASN A 355 1.46 1.21 1.72
N GLU A 356 0.55 2.19 1.64
CA GLU A 356 -0.75 2.16 2.33
C GLU A 356 -1.58 0.94 1.92
N ILE A 357 -1.64 0.60 0.62
CA ILE A 357 -2.47 -0.51 0.18
C ILE A 357 -1.88 -1.88 0.52
N ILE A 358 -0.55 -2.05 0.44
CA ILE A 358 0.09 -3.29 0.90
C ILE A 358 -0.12 -3.45 2.40
N ALA A 359 0.03 -2.37 3.17
CA ALA A 359 -0.19 -2.38 4.61
C ALA A 359 -1.65 -2.68 4.98
N PHE A 360 -2.63 -2.07 4.30
CA PHE A 360 -4.05 -2.36 4.51
C PHE A 360 -4.41 -3.81 4.10
N MET A 361 -3.93 -4.29 2.95
CA MET A 361 -4.14 -5.69 2.55
C MET A 361 -3.53 -6.66 3.57
N ARG A 362 -2.33 -6.39 4.09
CA ARG A 362 -1.71 -7.21 5.17
C ARG A 362 -2.47 -7.13 6.50
N PHE A 363 -3.11 -6.00 6.80
CA PHE A 363 -3.98 -5.84 7.96
C PHE A 363 -5.30 -6.64 7.82
N MET A 364 -5.77 -6.92 6.60
CA MET A 364 -6.95 -7.75 6.35
C MET A 364 -6.61 -9.23 6.11
N ARG A 365 -5.48 -9.52 5.46
CA ARG A 365 -4.92 -10.87 5.20
C ARG A 365 -3.39 -10.79 5.23
N PRO A 366 -2.73 -11.31 6.29
CA PRO A 366 -1.26 -11.27 6.41
C PRO A 366 -0.52 -11.84 5.21
N GLY A 367 0.69 -11.35 4.95
CA GLY A 367 1.58 -11.87 3.90
C GLY A 367 1.29 -11.44 2.45
N MET A 368 0.23 -10.67 2.17
CA MET A 368 -0.07 -10.21 0.80
C MET A 368 1.03 -9.32 0.18
N VAL A 369 1.21 -9.46 -1.15
CA VAL A 369 2.26 -8.84 -1.99
C VAL A 369 3.68 -9.19 -1.55
N VAL A 370 4.39 -10.01 -2.34
CA VAL A 370 5.64 -10.69 -1.91
C VAL A 370 6.84 -10.29 -2.77
N GLY A 371 7.99 -10.06 -2.12
CA GLY A 371 9.27 -9.75 -2.77
C GLY A 371 9.18 -8.62 -3.82
N PRO A 372 9.57 -8.87 -5.09
CA PRO A 372 9.65 -7.84 -6.13
C PRO A 372 8.30 -7.21 -6.48
N GLN A 373 7.19 -7.85 -6.15
CA GLN A 373 5.83 -7.34 -6.37
C GLN A 373 5.56 -6.05 -5.60
N GLN A 374 6.26 -5.83 -4.47
CA GLN A 374 6.14 -4.61 -3.67
C GLN A 374 6.72 -3.40 -4.41
N HIS A 375 7.94 -3.54 -4.96
CA HIS A 375 8.57 -2.53 -5.82
C HIS A 375 7.76 -2.29 -7.09
N TRP A 376 7.27 -3.36 -7.73
CA TRP A 376 6.42 -3.24 -8.92
C TRP A 376 5.14 -2.43 -8.65
N LEU A 377 4.44 -2.68 -7.54
CA LEU A 377 3.24 -1.92 -7.18
C LEU A 377 3.59 -0.46 -6.85
N HIS A 378 4.74 -0.23 -6.20
CA HIS A 378 5.26 1.11 -5.91
C HIS A 378 5.63 1.91 -7.16
N LEU A 379 6.20 1.28 -8.19
CA LEU A 379 6.57 1.95 -9.43
C LEU A 379 5.35 2.24 -10.32
N ASN A 380 4.35 1.36 -10.34
CA ASN A 380 3.19 1.48 -11.23
C ASN A 380 1.97 2.22 -10.62
N GLN A 381 2.03 2.60 -9.35
CA GLN A 381 0.92 3.31 -8.67
C GLN A 381 0.51 4.64 -9.34
N GLY A 382 1.41 5.30 -10.08
CA GLY A 382 1.10 6.49 -10.86
C GLY A 382 0.13 6.15 -11.99
N THR A 383 0.53 5.20 -12.83
CA THR A 383 -0.26 4.64 -13.94
C THR A 383 -1.67 4.24 -13.52
N PHE A 384 -1.82 3.57 -12.38
CA PHE A 384 -3.14 3.14 -11.89
C PHE A 384 -4.06 4.31 -11.51
N ARG A 385 -3.51 5.39 -10.94
CA ARG A 385 -4.29 6.61 -10.62
C ARG A 385 -4.58 7.45 -11.87
N GLU A 386 -3.67 7.47 -12.83
CA GLU A 386 -3.86 8.12 -14.14
C GLU A 386 -4.99 7.45 -14.93
N TRP A 387 -5.04 6.11 -14.95
CA TRP A 387 -6.14 5.36 -15.56
C TRP A 387 -7.52 5.75 -14.98
N TRP A 388 -7.65 5.89 -13.65
CA TRP A 388 -8.91 6.31 -13.03
C TRP A 388 -9.31 7.73 -13.42
N PHE A 389 -8.34 8.64 -13.51
CA PHE A 389 -8.57 10.01 -13.98
C PHE A 389 -9.02 10.05 -15.44
N GLU A 390 -8.37 9.30 -16.33
CA GLU A 390 -8.78 9.19 -17.73
C GLU A 390 -10.20 8.64 -17.87
N ASP A 391 -10.51 7.54 -17.20
CA ASP A 391 -11.80 6.86 -17.32
C ASP A 391 -12.93 7.72 -16.71
N SER A 392 -12.67 8.31 -15.53
CA SER A 392 -13.57 9.31 -14.92
C SER A 392 -13.86 10.52 -15.81
N ILE A 393 -12.94 10.90 -16.70
CA ILE A 393 -13.16 11.96 -17.69
C ILE A 393 -13.94 11.44 -18.89
N LYS A 394 -13.60 10.26 -19.42
CA LYS A 394 -14.34 9.62 -20.52
C LYS A 394 -15.82 9.45 -20.16
N ASP A 395 -16.12 8.97 -18.96
CA ASP A 395 -17.50 8.78 -18.47
C ASP A 395 -18.25 10.12 -18.34
N LYS A 396 -17.61 11.16 -17.80
CA LYS A 396 -18.20 12.51 -17.73
C LYS A 396 -18.46 13.10 -19.11
N LEU A 397 -17.54 12.93 -20.06
CA LEU A 397 -17.72 13.39 -21.43
C LEU A 397 -18.82 12.62 -22.16
N ALA A 398 -18.92 11.30 -21.95
CA ALA A 398 -20.00 10.48 -22.49
C ALA A 398 -21.37 10.90 -21.93
N ALA A 399 -21.47 11.16 -20.63
CA ALA A 399 -22.69 11.66 -19.99
C ALA A 399 -23.09 13.08 -20.43
N LEU A 400 -22.14 13.88 -20.93
CA LEU A 400 -22.39 15.22 -21.47
C LEU A 400 -22.74 15.22 -22.97
N GLN A 401 -22.60 14.10 -23.69
CA GLN A 401 -23.03 14.04 -25.08
C GLN A 401 -24.56 14.04 -25.16
N PRO A 402 -25.19 14.95 -25.94
CA PRO A 402 -26.64 14.96 -26.06
C PRO A 402 -27.10 13.68 -26.73
N SER A 403 -27.98 12.92 -26.05
CA SER A 403 -28.60 11.74 -26.63
C SER A 403 -29.43 12.15 -27.84
N THR A 404 -28.88 11.98 -29.04
CA THR A 404 -29.65 12.12 -30.28
C THR A 404 -30.80 11.13 -30.23
N PRO A 405 -32.07 11.59 -30.27
CA PRO A 405 -33.20 10.67 -30.18
C PRO A 405 -33.16 9.75 -31.40
N THR A 406 -32.78 8.49 -31.16
CA THR A 406 -32.82 7.43 -32.17
C THR A 406 -34.24 7.39 -32.71
N ARG A 407 -34.34 7.42 -34.05
CA ARG A 407 -35.56 7.71 -34.80
C ARG A 407 -36.67 6.72 -34.46
N GLY A 408 -37.47 7.07 -33.46
CA GLY A 408 -38.55 6.23 -32.95
C GLY A 408 -39.48 5.81 -34.08
N HIS A 409 -39.79 4.51 -34.12
CA HIS A 409 -40.63 3.90 -35.15
C HIS A 409 -42.07 4.43 -35.02
N LYS A 410 -42.37 5.57 -35.66
CA LYS A 410 -43.72 6.13 -35.66
C LYS A 410 -44.65 5.18 -36.43
N GLN A 411 -45.53 4.50 -35.71
CA GLN A 411 -46.73 3.93 -36.30
C GLN A 411 -47.47 5.04 -37.07
N ARG A 412 -47.84 4.76 -38.33
CA ARG A 412 -48.64 5.67 -39.14
C ARG A 412 -50.06 5.68 -38.59
N LEU A 413 -50.41 6.66 -37.77
CA LEU A 413 -51.81 7.08 -37.70
C LEU A 413 -52.17 7.74 -39.04
N ALA A 414 -53.20 7.22 -39.68
CA ALA A 414 -53.78 7.85 -40.85
C ALA A 414 -54.66 9.03 -40.40
N SER A 415 -54.42 10.23 -40.95
CA SER A 415 -55.35 11.36 -40.85
C SER A 415 -55.58 11.93 -42.24
N ASN A 416 -56.82 11.84 -42.72
CA ASN A 416 -57.26 12.51 -43.95
C ASN A 416 -57.10 14.03 -43.78
N GLY A 417 -56.35 14.67 -44.68
CA GLY A 417 -56.18 16.11 -44.74
C GLY A 417 -55.76 16.51 -46.15
N GLN A 418 -56.45 17.49 -46.74
CA GLN A 418 -56.35 17.80 -48.16
C GLN A 418 -54.98 18.38 -48.55
N THR A 419 -54.46 17.94 -49.69
CA THR A 419 -53.32 18.54 -50.37
C THR A 419 -53.73 19.87 -51.02
N PHE A 420 -53.17 20.98 -50.55
CA PHE A 420 -53.30 22.29 -51.20
C PHE A 420 -51.97 22.66 -51.87
N THR A 421 -51.96 22.76 -53.20
CA THR A 421 -50.82 23.21 -54.00
C THR A 421 -50.95 24.70 -54.33
N PRO A 422 -49.98 25.56 -53.98
CA PRO A 422 -49.87 26.89 -54.59
C PRO A 422 -49.17 26.80 -55.97
N PRO A 423 -49.65 27.54 -57.00
CA PRO A 423 -49.11 27.46 -58.36
C PRO A 423 -47.96 28.46 -58.63
N ASN A 424 -47.10 28.12 -59.61
CA ASN A 424 -46.22 28.98 -60.41
C ASN A 424 -45.32 30.05 -59.72
N GLY A 425 -44.00 29.95 -59.89
CA GLY A 425 -43.06 31.04 -59.60
C GLY A 425 -41.59 30.68 -59.78
N SER A 426 -41.04 30.90 -60.97
CA SER A 426 -39.68 30.52 -61.38
C SER A 426 -38.54 31.26 -60.66
N GLN A 427 -37.39 30.57 -60.48
CA GLN A 427 -36.02 30.94 -60.90
C GLN A 427 -34.95 30.36 -59.94
N ARG A 428 -34.00 29.57 -60.50
CA ARG A 428 -32.58 29.32 -60.07
C ARG A 428 -32.32 29.05 -58.56
N ARG A 429 -31.60 28.00 -58.16
CA ARG A 429 -30.46 27.34 -58.80
C ARG A 429 -30.21 25.99 -58.10
N ALA A 430 -30.02 24.90 -58.85
CA ALA A 430 -29.66 23.60 -58.27
C ALA A 430 -28.13 23.46 -58.14
N ALA A 431 -27.67 22.86 -57.03
CA ALA A 431 -26.30 22.39 -56.83
C ALA A 431 -26.27 21.32 -55.71
N LEU A 432 -26.88 20.17 -55.99
CA LEU A 432 -26.72 18.93 -55.22
C LEU A 432 -26.52 17.82 -56.25
N GLY A 433 -25.40 17.11 -56.17
CA GLY A 433 -24.92 16.21 -57.22
C GLY A 433 -24.54 14.83 -56.69
N GLU A 434 -25.18 13.82 -57.27
CA GLU A 434 -25.17 12.40 -56.90
C GLU A 434 -25.12 11.59 -58.23
N ILE A 435 -24.44 10.44 -58.38
CA ILE A 435 -23.64 9.67 -57.41
C ILE A 435 -22.66 8.70 -58.14
N THR A 436 -21.74 8.04 -57.40
CA THR A 436 -21.02 6.77 -57.72
C THR A 436 -19.88 6.63 -58.78
N THR A 437 -18.80 6.01 -58.28
CA THR A 437 -17.99 4.87 -58.80
C THR A 437 -16.77 4.98 -59.75
N ASN A 438 -15.65 4.49 -59.18
CA ASN A 438 -14.56 3.63 -59.72
C ASN A 438 -13.51 4.17 -60.72
N GLY A 439 -12.23 4.03 -60.33
CA GLY A 439 -11.05 4.15 -61.20
C GLY A 439 -9.75 4.35 -60.40
N GLU A 440 -8.74 3.49 -60.59
CA GLU A 440 -7.48 3.50 -59.84
C GLU A 440 -6.53 4.66 -60.22
N ARG A 441 -5.87 5.29 -59.23
CA ARG A 441 -4.38 5.29 -59.03
C ARG A 441 -3.92 6.33 -58.00
N ALA A 442 -2.75 6.08 -57.42
CA ALA A 442 -2.16 6.89 -56.34
C ALA A 442 -1.24 8.02 -56.84
N VAL A 443 -0.98 9.03 -55.99
CA VAL A 443 0.35 9.37 -55.39
C VAL A 443 0.41 10.81 -54.82
N SER A 444 0.78 10.90 -53.52
CA SER A 444 1.47 12.01 -52.81
C SER A 444 0.75 13.31 -52.35
N ALA A 445 1.36 13.91 -51.33
CA ALA A 445 1.31 15.30 -50.84
C ALA A 445 0.21 15.76 -49.83
N SER A 446 0.49 15.50 -48.55
CA SER A 446 0.56 16.46 -47.42
C SER A 446 -0.47 17.60 -47.23
N LEU A 447 -1.03 17.60 -46.00
CA LEU A 447 -1.37 18.74 -45.15
C LEU A 447 -2.46 19.75 -45.62
N GLY A 448 -3.63 19.64 -44.99
CA GLY A 448 -4.67 20.68 -44.97
C GLY A 448 -5.63 20.47 -43.79
N VAL A 449 -5.33 21.10 -42.65
CA VAL A 449 -6.23 21.14 -41.48
C VAL A 449 -7.01 22.46 -41.55
N ASN A 450 -8.35 22.38 -41.52
CA ASN A 450 -9.21 23.56 -41.57
C ASN A 450 -9.45 24.12 -40.15
N ASP A 451 -8.66 25.12 -39.76
CA ASP A 451 -8.86 25.91 -38.53
C ASP A 451 -9.92 27.01 -38.75
N GLU A 452 -11.21 26.67 -38.70
CA GLU A 452 -12.32 27.63 -38.90
C GLU A 452 -13.20 27.86 -37.66
N ASN A 453 -12.62 27.86 -36.45
CA ASN A 453 -13.32 28.24 -35.21
C ASN A 453 -12.39 28.86 -34.13
N LEU A 454 -11.75 30.01 -34.43
CA LEU A 454 -11.09 30.84 -33.40
C LEU A 454 -11.46 32.34 -33.55
N PRO A 455 -11.76 33.05 -32.45
CA PRO A 455 -12.25 34.43 -32.50
C PRO A 455 -11.15 35.46 -32.82
N ALA A 456 -11.58 36.60 -33.40
CA ALA A 456 -10.70 37.60 -33.99
C ALA A 456 -9.76 38.34 -33.00
N PRO A 457 -8.47 38.55 -33.33
CA PRO A 457 -7.56 39.36 -32.54
C PRO A 457 -7.66 40.87 -32.83
N THR A 458 -7.44 41.69 -31.80
CA THR A 458 -7.62 43.15 -31.77
C THR A 458 -6.51 43.93 -32.53
N PRO A 459 -6.79 45.13 -33.09
CA PRO A 459 -5.85 45.82 -34.00
C PRO A 459 -4.72 46.60 -33.32
N GLY A 460 -3.50 46.54 -33.89
CA GLY A 460 -2.35 47.38 -33.51
C GLY A 460 -1.09 47.11 -34.34
N GLN A 461 -0.77 47.98 -35.30
CA GLN A 461 0.41 47.93 -36.18
C GLN A 461 1.71 48.48 -35.51
N PRO A 462 2.92 48.46 -36.15
CA PRO A 462 3.34 47.79 -37.40
C PRO A 462 4.63 46.91 -37.25
N ARG A 463 4.92 46.06 -38.25
CA ARG A 463 6.23 45.39 -38.41
C ARG A 463 7.10 46.07 -39.48
N LYS A 464 8.40 46.21 -39.25
CA LYS A 464 9.39 46.54 -40.29
C LYS A 464 9.80 45.28 -41.07
N THR A 465 10.04 45.47 -42.37
CA THR A 465 10.41 44.44 -43.34
C THR A 465 11.92 44.39 -43.60
N SER A 466 12.44 43.22 -43.98
CA SER A 466 13.43 43.12 -45.07
C SER A 466 13.43 41.72 -45.70
N LYS A 467 13.31 41.67 -47.03
CA LYS A 467 13.61 40.50 -47.89
C LYS A 467 15.16 40.26 -47.88
N ILE A 468 15.78 39.26 -48.53
CA ILE A 468 15.92 39.12 -50.00
C ILE A 468 16.81 37.90 -50.39
N TYR A 469 16.51 37.25 -51.53
CA TYR A 469 17.28 36.29 -52.37
C TYR A 469 18.12 35.12 -51.77
N GLY A 470 18.27 33.95 -52.41
CA GLY A 470 17.66 33.42 -53.65
C GLY A 470 18.53 32.38 -54.41
N ALA A 471 17.90 31.56 -55.28
CA ALA A 471 18.50 30.70 -56.34
C ALA A 471 19.33 29.45 -55.88
N ALA A 472 18.98 28.19 -56.22
CA ALA A 472 18.99 27.46 -57.52
C ALA A 472 20.34 26.73 -57.78
N SER A 473 20.46 25.54 -58.42
CA SER A 473 19.53 24.54 -58.99
C SER A 473 20.36 23.30 -59.47
N ARG A 474 19.72 22.30 -60.13
CA ARG A 474 20.28 21.21 -60.99
C ARG A 474 20.85 19.98 -60.25
N HIS A 475 20.80 18.74 -60.76
CA HIS A 475 20.09 17.99 -61.83
C HIS A 475 20.21 16.49 -61.41
N GLY A 476 19.54 15.46 -61.92
CA GLY A 476 18.53 15.26 -62.97
C GLY A 476 18.31 13.74 -63.18
N SER A 477 17.11 13.31 -63.59
CA SER A 477 16.75 11.91 -63.92
C SER A 477 17.10 11.54 -65.38
N PRO A 478 17.14 10.24 -65.82
CA PRO A 478 15.88 9.59 -66.28
C PRO A 478 15.79 8.03 -66.31
N GLN A 479 14.56 7.54 -66.56
CA GLN A 479 14.13 6.37 -67.38
C GLN A 479 14.38 4.88 -66.99
N ARG A 480 13.29 4.26 -66.46
CA ARG A 480 12.43 3.23 -67.10
C ARG A 480 13.02 2.22 -68.12
N SER A 481 12.98 0.93 -67.76
CA SER A 481 12.50 -0.18 -68.61
C SER A 481 12.19 -1.45 -67.78
N GLN A 482 11.34 -2.34 -68.31
CA GLN A 482 11.10 -3.73 -67.87
C GLN A 482 11.10 -4.58 -69.17
N PRO A 483 11.53 -5.86 -69.16
CA PRO A 483 10.54 -6.95 -69.02
C PRO A 483 11.04 -8.30 -68.44
N GLN A 484 10.07 -9.17 -68.11
CA GLN A 484 9.99 -10.65 -68.24
C GLN A 484 11.10 -11.66 -67.83
N ASP A 485 10.61 -12.73 -67.17
CA ASP A 485 10.92 -14.17 -67.27
C ASP A 485 12.37 -14.70 -67.08
N GLN A 486 12.57 -15.57 -66.06
CA GLN A 486 12.98 -16.99 -66.22
C GLN A 486 13.19 -17.78 -64.90
N GLU A 487 12.82 -19.07 -64.95
CA GLU A 487 13.14 -20.23 -64.08
C GLU A 487 14.68 -20.43 -63.88
N PRO A 488 15.20 -21.12 -62.83
CA PRO A 488 15.12 -22.61 -62.77
C PRO A 488 15.14 -23.33 -61.40
N TYR A 489 14.30 -24.37 -61.29
CA TYR A 489 14.61 -25.83 -61.09
C TYR A 489 15.84 -26.36 -60.26
N VAL A 490 15.69 -27.61 -59.78
CA VAL A 490 16.67 -28.60 -59.22
C VAL A 490 16.81 -28.73 -57.68
N ARG A 491 16.32 -29.86 -57.14
CA ARG A 491 16.84 -30.60 -55.95
C ARG A 491 17.79 -31.72 -56.42
N PRO A 492 18.68 -32.26 -55.56
CA PRO A 492 18.40 -33.54 -54.82
C PRO A 492 18.77 -33.46 -53.31
N ASP A 493 18.06 -34.11 -52.37
CA ASP A 493 18.20 -35.52 -51.86
C ASP A 493 19.50 -35.73 -51.03
N THR A 494 19.60 -36.49 -49.92
CA THR A 494 18.72 -37.46 -49.22
C THR A 494 19.18 -37.67 -47.74
N GLU A 495 18.28 -38.14 -46.87
CA GLU A 495 18.35 -39.32 -45.94
C GLU A 495 19.72 -40.06 -45.70
N ILE A 496 20.04 -40.77 -44.59
CA ILE A 496 19.33 -41.31 -43.40
C ILE A 496 20.33 -41.75 -42.28
N MET A 497 19.88 -41.96 -41.03
CA MET A 497 20.41 -42.76 -39.86
C MET A 497 21.94 -43.06 -39.71
N ALA A 498 22.64 -42.69 -38.62
CA ALA A 498 22.59 -43.14 -37.19
C ALA A 498 23.57 -44.28 -36.81
N VAL A 499 24.38 -44.08 -35.75
CA VAL A 499 25.11 -45.13 -35.01
C VAL A 499 25.12 -44.81 -33.50
N GLN A 500 24.83 -45.80 -32.66
CA GLN A 500 24.85 -45.71 -31.19
C GLN A 500 26.23 -46.07 -30.62
N ARG A 501 26.55 -45.56 -29.41
CA ARG A 501 27.16 -46.38 -28.34
C ARG A 501 26.79 -45.85 -26.95
N ALA A 502 26.63 -46.77 -26.01
CA ALA A 502 26.12 -46.50 -24.67
C ALA A 502 27.24 -46.24 -23.64
N GLY A 503 26.91 -45.53 -22.57
CA GLY A 503 27.75 -45.31 -21.40
C GLY A 503 26.91 -44.65 -20.29
N GLN A 504 26.97 -45.22 -19.08
CA GLN A 504 26.14 -44.94 -17.91
C GLN A 504 25.92 -43.45 -17.57
N GLY A 505 24.79 -43.15 -16.93
CA GLY A 505 24.36 -41.77 -16.68
C GLY A 505 24.67 -41.25 -15.28
N GLU A 506 24.74 -39.93 -15.19
CA GLU A 506 24.29 -39.10 -14.08
C GLU A 506 23.57 -37.89 -14.70
N SER A 507 22.51 -37.41 -14.06
CA SER A 507 21.67 -36.32 -14.58
C SER A 507 22.17 -34.98 -14.05
N GLU A 508 23.13 -34.35 -14.72
CA GLU A 508 23.51 -32.96 -14.44
C GLU A 508 22.27 -32.04 -14.57
N SER A 509 22.08 -31.14 -13.61
CA SER A 509 20.95 -30.19 -13.61
C SER A 509 21.28 -28.92 -14.41
N GLU A 510 20.27 -28.27 -14.99
CA GLU A 510 20.47 -27.06 -15.82
C GLU A 510 21.17 -25.91 -15.07
N GLU A 511 21.07 -25.87 -13.73
CA GLU A 511 21.71 -24.87 -12.86
C GLU A 511 23.25 -24.99 -12.87
N GLU A 512 23.79 -26.21 -12.94
CA GLU A 512 25.24 -26.45 -12.96
C GLU A 512 25.87 -26.02 -14.29
N TYR A 513 25.16 -26.22 -15.40
CA TYR A 513 25.55 -25.71 -16.72
C TYR A 513 25.58 -24.17 -16.76
N GLN A 514 24.60 -23.50 -16.13
CA GLN A 514 24.55 -22.05 -16.04
C GLN A 514 25.65 -21.45 -15.17
N LEU A 515 25.95 -22.06 -14.01
CA LEU A 515 27.08 -21.68 -13.14
C LEU A 515 28.42 -21.78 -13.89
N ARG A 516 28.61 -22.86 -14.66
CA ARG A 516 29.82 -23.09 -15.47
C ARG A 516 29.98 -22.11 -16.63
N MET A 517 28.87 -21.57 -17.15
CA MET A 517 28.86 -20.50 -18.16
C MET A 517 29.19 -19.12 -17.57
N LEU A 518 28.71 -18.82 -16.36
CA LEU A 518 29.01 -17.56 -15.64
C LEU A 518 30.49 -17.46 -15.23
N ALA A 519 31.11 -18.57 -14.85
CA ALA A 519 32.53 -18.62 -14.46
C ALA A 519 33.54 -18.28 -15.59
N LYS A 520 33.10 -18.16 -16.86
CA LYS A 520 33.97 -17.92 -18.02
C LYS A 520 33.99 -16.48 -18.57
N ARG A 521 33.39 -15.50 -17.88
CA ARG A 521 33.28 -14.11 -18.39
C ARG A 521 33.79 -12.99 -17.46
N ALA A 522 34.95 -13.18 -16.82
CA ALA A 522 35.65 -12.09 -16.14
C ALA A 522 37.19 -12.18 -16.29
N ALA A 523 37.73 -11.64 -17.39
CA ALA A 523 39.17 -11.37 -17.53
C ALA A 523 39.45 -10.21 -18.50
N SER A 524 40.39 -9.33 -18.10
CA SER A 524 40.95 -8.19 -18.86
C SER A 524 40.03 -6.97 -19.10
N ARG A 525 40.52 -5.73 -19.19
CA ARG A 525 41.83 -5.11 -18.84
C ARG A 525 41.62 -3.59 -18.73
N SER A 526 42.35 -2.90 -17.84
CA SER A 526 42.39 -1.44 -17.74
C SER A 526 43.39 -0.81 -18.72
N PRO A 527 43.22 0.48 -19.07
CA PRO A 527 44.37 1.37 -19.23
C PRO A 527 44.22 2.73 -18.51
N ASN A 528 45.33 3.46 -18.42
CA ASN A 528 45.55 4.56 -17.47
C ASN A 528 45.67 5.95 -18.15
N SER A 529 45.34 7.00 -17.39
CA SER A 529 45.71 8.43 -17.48
C SER A 529 46.32 9.06 -18.76
N LYS A 530 45.83 10.26 -19.14
CA LYS A 530 46.64 11.50 -19.34
C LYS A 530 45.78 12.74 -19.64
N SER A 531 46.22 13.89 -19.15
CA SER A 531 45.72 15.25 -19.45
C SER A 531 46.88 16.14 -19.90
N PRO A 532 46.67 17.19 -20.73
CA PRO A 532 46.94 18.55 -20.21
C PRO A 532 46.10 19.73 -20.81
N THR A 533 45.97 20.81 -20.02
CA THR A 533 45.97 22.29 -20.33
C THR A 533 45.62 22.83 -21.75
N SER A 534 45.01 24.01 -21.98
CA SER A 534 44.60 25.18 -21.13
C SER A 534 43.84 26.25 -21.94
N HIS A 535 43.10 27.16 -21.27
CA HIS A 535 42.58 28.49 -21.72
C HIS A 535 41.64 28.57 -22.96
N GLY A 536 40.61 29.42 -23.04
CA GLY A 536 39.98 30.33 -22.06
C GLY A 536 39.22 31.49 -22.73
N THR A 537 37.95 31.73 -22.33
CA THR A 537 37.23 33.02 -22.13
C THR A 537 35.71 32.91 -22.44
N GLY A 538 34.86 33.67 -21.72
CA GLY A 538 33.44 33.88 -22.09
C GLY A 538 32.41 33.60 -20.98
N SER A 539 32.12 34.58 -20.12
CA SER A 539 31.20 34.46 -18.98
C SER A 539 29.71 34.50 -19.34
N LYS A 540 28.88 33.70 -18.65
CA LYS A 540 27.54 34.11 -18.13
C LYS A 540 27.04 33.19 -17.01
N ARG A 541 26.52 33.78 -15.93
CA ARG A 541 26.13 33.10 -14.68
C ARG A 541 24.74 32.45 -14.76
N ARG A 542 24.55 31.29 -14.13
CA ARG A 542 23.27 30.85 -13.55
C ARG A 542 23.53 30.06 -12.27
N ALA A 543 22.73 30.28 -11.24
CA ALA A 543 22.94 29.70 -9.91
C ALA A 543 22.47 28.24 -9.84
N VAL A 544 23.21 27.41 -9.11
CA VAL A 544 22.83 26.06 -8.69
C VAL A 544 23.05 25.99 -7.18
N SER A 545 22.04 25.55 -6.43
CA SER A 545 22.16 25.33 -4.99
C SER A 545 22.65 23.92 -4.74
N CYS A 546 23.81 23.77 -4.10
CA CYS A 546 24.37 22.49 -3.70
C CYS A 546 24.17 22.29 -2.19
N THR A 547 23.63 21.12 -1.81
CA THR A 547 23.61 20.68 -0.41
C THR A 547 24.87 19.86 -0.16
N THR A 548 25.70 20.29 0.79
CA THR A 548 26.93 19.60 1.15
C THR A 548 26.65 18.54 2.22
N THR A 549 26.85 17.27 1.88
CA THR A 549 26.86 16.17 2.86
C THR A 549 28.30 15.88 3.27
N THR A 550 28.62 16.01 4.55
CA THR A 550 29.92 15.64 5.11
C THR A 550 29.90 14.17 5.54
N THR A 551 30.58 13.31 4.79
CA THR A 551 30.75 11.89 5.16
C THR A 551 32.02 11.72 6.00
N THR A 552 31.88 11.38 7.27
CA THR A 552 33.00 10.94 8.11
C THR A 552 33.14 9.42 8.00
N MET A 553 34.24 8.95 7.41
CA MET A 553 34.58 7.52 7.41
C MET A 553 35.41 7.19 8.66
N GLN A 554 34.93 6.27 9.49
CA GLN A 554 35.76 5.58 10.47
C GLN A 554 36.00 4.14 10.00
N THR A 555 37.28 3.77 9.91
CA THR A 555 37.71 2.42 9.55
C THR A 555 37.94 1.62 10.84
N THR A 556 37.07 0.65 11.11
CA THR A 556 37.31 -0.40 12.10
C THR A 556 37.53 -1.73 11.38
N GLN A 557 38.74 -2.29 11.50
CA GLN A 557 39.02 -3.65 11.05
C GLN A 557 38.47 -4.62 12.09
N GLU A 558 37.42 -5.37 11.75
CA GLU A 558 37.05 -6.57 12.50
C GLU A 558 37.49 -7.81 11.74
N TRP A 559 38.13 -8.73 12.47
CA TRP A 559 38.68 -9.97 11.92
C TRP A 559 37.57 -11.01 11.82
N VAL A 560 37.41 -11.60 10.64
CA VAL A 560 36.54 -12.76 10.45
C VAL A 560 37.23 -14.00 11.01
N GLY A 561 36.59 -14.62 11.98
CA GLY A 561 36.95 -15.93 12.52
C GLY A 561 35.72 -16.56 13.15
N GLY A 562 34.99 -17.37 12.37
CA GLY A 562 33.90 -18.18 12.89
C GLY A 562 34.39 -19.59 13.20
N GLU A 563 33.89 -20.18 14.28
CA GLU A 563 33.64 -21.62 14.37
C GLU A 563 32.68 -21.92 15.54
N SER A 564 32.28 -23.18 15.66
CA SER A 564 30.97 -23.61 16.19
C SER A 564 30.96 -24.16 17.62
N ASP A 565 29.76 -24.46 18.12
CA ASP A 565 29.46 -25.03 19.44
C ASP A 565 30.26 -26.29 19.81
N ILE A 566 30.62 -26.44 21.09
CA ILE A 566 30.58 -27.73 21.80
C ILE A 566 30.61 -27.58 23.33
N GLU A 567 30.10 -28.61 24.02
CA GLU A 567 29.65 -28.57 25.42
C GLU A 567 30.75 -28.68 26.51
N ASN A 568 30.35 -28.27 27.73
CA ASN A 568 30.77 -28.75 29.06
C ASN A 568 32.07 -29.56 29.20
N ARG A 569 33.03 -29.03 29.98
CA ARG A 569 33.63 -29.80 31.09
C ARG A 569 34.27 -28.95 32.19
N VAL A 570 34.17 -29.46 33.42
CA VAL A 570 34.72 -28.87 34.65
C VAL A 570 36.22 -29.15 34.75
N ASN A 571 37.04 -28.14 35.02
CA ASN A 571 38.13 -28.24 36.02
C ASN A 571 38.76 -26.88 36.38
N ARG A 572 38.83 -26.61 37.70
CA ARG A 572 39.74 -25.63 38.32
C ARG A 572 41.11 -26.31 38.46
N PRO A 573 42.26 -25.60 38.40
CA PRO A 573 42.78 -25.02 39.66
C PRO A 573 43.75 -23.82 39.56
N LYS A 574 44.08 -23.26 40.74
CA LYS A 574 45.31 -22.52 41.14
C LYS A 574 45.60 -21.10 40.61
N THR A 575 45.33 -20.12 41.49
CA THR A 575 46.06 -18.85 41.65
C THR A 575 47.49 -19.05 42.18
N PRO A 576 48.39 -18.10 41.90
CA PRO A 576 48.89 -17.16 42.94
C PRO A 576 48.65 -15.69 42.51
N GLY A 577 48.73 -14.65 43.33
CA GLY A 577 49.04 -14.55 44.77
C GLY A 577 49.89 -13.29 45.05
N SER A 578 49.39 -12.34 45.89
CA SER A 578 50.05 -11.07 46.27
C SER A 578 50.13 -10.01 45.13
N SER A 579 50.02 -8.69 45.36
CA SER A 579 50.22 -7.89 46.58
C SER A 579 49.29 -6.65 46.67
N SER A 580 49.17 -6.10 47.88
CA SER A 580 48.41 -4.89 48.18
C SER A 580 49.21 -3.60 48.02
N LYS A 581 48.57 -2.49 47.60
CA LYS A 581 48.83 -1.17 48.22
C LYS A 581 47.73 -0.15 47.96
N SER A 582 47.21 0.43 49.03
CA SER A 582 46.44 1.67 49.01
C SER A 582 47.38 2.87 48.83
N GLY A 583 46.92 3.91 48.11
CA GLY A 583 47.65 5.17 47.95
C GLY A 583 46.66 6.33 47.86
N ASN A 584 46.54 7.09 48.94
CA ASN A 584 45.69 8.28 49.03
C ASN A 584 46.57 9.53 48.76
N GLY A 585 46.11 10.47 47.94
CA GLY A 585 46.95 11.62 47.53
C GLY A 585 46.18 12.73 46.81
N SER A 586 45.79 13.75 47.56
CA SER A 586 45.10 14.96 47.08
C SER A 586 46.06 16.14 46.86
N LEU A 587 45.83 16.96 45.82
CA LEU A 587 46.19 18.40 45.64
C LEU A 587 45.67 18.75 44.21
N SER A 588 44.70 19.62 43.88
CA SER A 588 44.16 20.92 44.33
C SER A 588 44.56 22.08 43.39
N LEU A 589 43.65 23.05 43.20
CA LEU A 589 43.72 24.26 42.34
C LEU A 589 43.46 24.00 40.83
N GLY A 590 42.54 24.68 40.12
CA GLY A 590 41.43 25.54 40.57
C GLY A 590 41.22 26.79 39.70
N LYS A 591 40.03 26.94 39.10
CA LYS A 591 39.38 28.26 38.87
C LYS A 591 37.90 28.15 38.52
N VAL A 592 37.07 28.80 39.32
CA VAL A 592 35.65 29.08 39.09
C VAL A 592 35.50 30.58 38.82
N ARG A 593 34.57 30.97 37.92
CA ARG A 593 33.71 32.18 37.95
C ARG A 593 32.98 32.27 36.60
N SER A 594 31.68 31.97 36.52
CA SER A 594 30.52 32.77 36.92
C SER A 594 30.19 33.93 35.96
N SER A 595 29.03 33.84 35.31
CA SER A 595 28.43 34.89 34.49
C SER A 595 28.03 36.13 35.30
N PRO A 596 27.86 37.29 34.65
CA PRO A 596 26.91 38.30 35.11
C PRO A 596 25.81 38.63 34.09
N THR A 597 24.74 39.22 34.60
CA THR A 597 23.46 39.49 33.94
C THR A 597 23.40 40.80 33.14
N ARG A 598 22.34 40.91 32.32
CA ARG A 598 21.89 42.07 31.52
C ARG A 598 22.05 43.44 32.20
N ARG A 599 22.30 44.48 31.38
CA ARG A 599 21.92 45.88 31.68
C ARG A 599 21.10 46.46 30.51
N SER A 600 20.26 47.43 30.83
CA SER A 600 19.21 48.03 30.02
C SER A 600 19.60 49.37 29.37
N THR A 601 18.94 49.71 28.25
CA THR A 601 18.77 51.09 27.78
C THR A 601 17.34 51.28 27.22
N GLU A 602 16.70 52.39 27.60
CA GLU A 602 15.44 52.90 27.03
C GLU A 602 15.79 53.83 25.85
N SER A 603 14.92 54.27 24.92
CA SER A 603 13.59 54.87 25.15
C SER A 603 12.87 55.27 23.83
N LYS A 604 11.55 55.52 23.91
CA LYS A 604 10.65 56.23 22.93
C LYS A 604 10.34 55.49 21.59
N THR A 605 9.13 55.59 20.99
CA THR A 605 7.98 56.51 21.21
C THR A 605 6.61 55.89 20.86
N THR A 606 5.60 56.15 21.71
CA THR A 606 4.14 56.29 21.46
C THR A 606 3.38 55.42 20.43
N ILE A 607 2.37 54.69 20.94
CA ILE A 607 1.08 54.44 20.25
C ILE A 607 -0.05 54.99 21.15
N SER A 608 -1.00 55.70 20.55
CA SER A 608 -2.19 56.25 21.21
C SER A 608 -3.27 55.20 21.47
N GLY A 609 -3.97 55.31 22.59
CA GLY A 609 -5.08 54.42 22.92
C GLY A 609 -6.46 55.05 22.68
N VAL A 610 -7.49 54.21 22.61
CA VAL A 610 -8.90 54.61 22.79
C VAL A 610 -9.56 53.62 23.76
N ARG A 611 -10.22 54.13 24.80
CA ARG A 611 -11.08 53.41 25.74
C ARG A 611 -12.55 53.70 25.42
N LYS A 612 -13.45 52.75 25.73
CA LYS A 612 -14.71 52.99 26.48
C LYS A 612 -15.41 51.66 26.85
N THR A 613 -15.53 51.38 28.16
CA THR A 613 -16.80 51.23 28.94
C THR A 613 -17.59 49.94 28.67
N SER A 614 -17.51 48.89 29.50
CA SER A 614 -18.07 48.70 30.86
C SER A 614 -19.52 48.19 30.88
N GLY A 615 -19.73 47.00 31.44
CA GLY A 615 -21.05 46.45 31.77
C GLY A 615 -20.93 45.20 32.64
N ARG A 616 -21.47 45.23 33.87
CA ARG A 616 -21.40 44.15 34.87
C ARG A 616 -22.80 43.83 35.38
N VAL A 617 -23.33 42.69 34.98
CA VAL A 617 -24.43 41.91 35.60
C VAL A 617 -24.29 40.49 35.03
N GLY A 618 -24.59 39.39 35.71
CA GLY A 618 -25.14 39.17 37.05
C GLY A 618 -25.76 37.77 37.04
N SER A 619 -25.37 36.89 37.97
CA SER A 619 -25.86 35.50 38.00
C SER A 619 -27.32 35.42 38.45
N MET A 620 -28.12 34.59 37.77
CA MET A 620 -29.27 33.91 38.38
C MET A 620 -29.42 32.50 37.81
N GLY A 621 -29.71 31.53 38.67
CA GLY A 621 -30.03 30.17 38.29
C GLY A 621 -31.40 29.74 38.85
N SER A 622 -32.14 28.99 38.03
CA SER A 622 -33.32 28.16 38.32
C SER A 622 -33.66 27.51 36.98
N GLY A 623 -34.07 26.24 36.82
CA GLY A 623 -34.61 25.30 37.79
C GLY A 623 -36.02 24.87 37.34
N SER A 624 -36.26 23.55 37.27
CA SER A 624 -37.57 22.89 37.05
C SER A 624 -38.05 22.59 35.61
N LYS A 625 -37.85 21.32 35.20
CA LYS A 625 -38.86 20.31 34.75
C LYS A 625 -39.92 20.60 33.67
N VAL A 626 -40.08 19.57 32.81
CA VAL A 626 -41.32 19.07 32.16
C VAL A 626 -41.88 19.91 31.01
N ARG A 627 -41.68 19.44 29.77
CA ARG A 627 -42.59 18.44 29.19
C ARG A 627 -41.85 17.51 28.21
#